data_AF-A0A6N6MN50-F1
#
_entry.id   AF-A0A6N6MN50-F1
#
_cell.length_a   1.000
_cell.length_b   1.000
_cell.length_c   1.000
_cell.angle_alpha   90.00
_cell.angle_beta   90.00
_cell.angle_gamma   90.00
#
_symmetry.space_group_name_H-M   'P 1'
#
loop_
_entity.id
_entity.type
_entity.pdbx_description
1 polymer ?
#
loop_
_entity_poly.entity_id
_entity_poly.type
_entity_poly.pdbx_seq_one_letter_code
_entity_poly.pdbx_strand_id
1 'polypeptide(L)'
;MINHERRLLSKAAQAIAGRISVKREPDRSWPGDHSRLCALASLGKVRWLGEQVGPHIGGTYASWEITEQGLASLQAMTSASAA
;
A
#
# COMPACT_ATOMS: atom_id res chain seq x y z
N MET A 1 -9.20 -1.79 -12.26
CA MET A 1 -7.86 -1.46 -11.71
C MET A 1 -7.88 -0.23 -10.80
N ILE A 2 -8.52 0.88 -11.21
CA ILE A 2 -8.58 2.16 -10.47
C ILE A 2 -9.11 2.04 -9.03
N ASN A 3 -10.11 1.19 -8.78
CA ASN A 3 -10.67 1.02 -7.43
C ASN A 3 -9.65 0.48 -6.41
N HIS A 4 -8.76 -0.43 -6.81
CA HIS A 4 -7.78 -0.99 -5.88
C HIS A 4 -6.63 -0.02 -5.62
N GLU A 5 -6.17 0.69 -6.64
CA GLU A 5 -5.14 1.72 -6.47
C GLU A 5 -5.62 2.80 -5.51
N ARG A 6 -6.79 3.41 -5.78
CA ARG A 6 -7.38 4.43 -4.91
C ARG A 6 -7.50 3.92 -3.47
N ARG A 7 -8.06 2.73 -3.28
CA ARG A 7 -8.22 2.13 -1.94
C ARG A 7 -6.88 1.96 -1.22
N LEU A 8 -5.84 1.48 -1.90
CA LEU A 8 -4.52 1.23 -1.29
C LEU A 8 -3.80 2.55 -0.95
N LEU A 9 -3.83 3.53 -1.86
CA LEU A 9 -3.26 4.85 -1.61
C LEU A 9 -4.02 5.58 -0.48
N SER A 10 -5.36 5.49 -0.44
CA SER A 10 -6.15 6.05 0.67
C SER A 10 -5.78 5.40 2.01
N LYS A 11 -5.65 4.07 2.06
CA LYS A 11 -5.23 3.37 3.27
C LYS A 11 -3.85 3.82 3.75
N ALA A 12 -2.88 3.93 2.83
CA ALA A 12 -1.55 4.40 3.18
C ALA A 12 -1.58 5.86 3.67
N ALA A 13 -2.29 6.76 2.97
CA ALA A 13 -2.40 8.18 3.33
C ALA A 13 -3.07 8.41 4.71
N GLN A 14 -4.02 7.56 5.10
CA GLN A 14 -4.73 7.65 6.37
C GLN A 14 -3.97 7.01 7.55
N ALA A 15 -2.98 6.16 7.26
CA ALA A 15 -2.23 5.46 8.28
C ALA A 15 -1.12 6.33 8.87
N ILE A 16 -0.70 5.98 10.10
CA ILE A 16 0.41 6.66 10.78
C ILE A 16 1.66 6.56 9.91
N ALA A 17 2.36 7.70 9.76
CA ALA A 17 3.54 7.85 8.90
C ALA A 17 3.31 7.54 7.42
N GLY A 18 2.07 7.48 6.93
CA GLY A 18 1.79 7.18 5.53
C GLY A 18 2.01 5.71 5.15
N ARG A 19 2.02 4.81 6.12
CA ARG A 19 2.48 3.42 5.94
C ARG A 19 1.37 2.42 5.82
N ILE A 20 1.50 1.50 4.87
CA ILE A 20 0.63 0.34 4.72
C ILE A 20 1.44 -0.94 4.86
N SER A 21 0.90 -1.89 5.62
CA SER A 21 1.50 -3.20 5.79
C SER A 21 0.53 -4.29 5.38
N VAL A 22 1.04 -5.32 4.72
CA VAL A 22 0.29 -6.51 4.31
C VAL A 22 0.86 -7.71 5.03
N LYS A 23 -0.01 -8.46 5.74
CA LYS A 23 0.39 -9.70 6.41
C LYS A 23 0.51 -10.83 5.38
N ARG A 24 1.56 -11.64 5.51
CA ARG A 24 1.71 -12.90 4.78
C ARG A 24 0.70 -13.92 5.31
N GLU A 25 0.10 -14.70 4.43
CA GLU A 25 -0.85 -15.75 4.80
C GLU A 25 -0.18 -16.89 5.57
N PRO A 26 -0.93 -17.70 6.33
CA PRO A 26 -0.37 -18.84 7.09
C PRO A 26 0.36 -19.87 6.22
N ASP A 27 -0.08 -20.04 4.96
CA ASP A 27 0.55 -20.91 3.96
C ASP A 27 1.80 -20.28 3.31
N ARG A 28 2.26 -19.14 3.83
CA ARG A 28 3.39 -18.32 3.36
C ARG A 28 3.14 -17.62 2.02
N SER A 29 1.93 -17.67 1.46
CA SER A 29 1.58 -16.90 0.27
C SER A 29 1.35 -15.43 0.60
N TRP A 30 1.44 -14.58 -0.43
CA TRP A 30 1.11 -13.16 -0.32
C TRP A 30 -0.29 -12.91 -0.88
N PRO A 31 -1.13 -12.12 -0.18
CA PRO A 31 -2.44 -11.77 -0.72
C PRO A 31 -2.27 -10.82 -1.90
N GLY A 32 -3.30 -10.70 -2.75
CA GLY A 32 -3.24 -9.89 -3.96
C GLY A 32 -2.95 -8.40 -3.75
N ASP A 33 -3.11 -7.87 -2.54
CA ASP A 33 -2.70 -6.50 -2.21
C ASP A 33 -1.18 -6.32 -2.23
N HIS A 34 -0.40 -7.37 -1.94
CA HIS A 34 1.05 -7.35 -2.06
C HIS A 34 1.49 -7.08 -3.50
N SER A 35 1.00 -7.85 -4.48
CA SER A 35 1.38 -7.67 -5.89
C SER A 35 0.95 -6.31 -6.44
N ARG A 36 -0.19 -5.78 -5.98
CA ARG A 36 -0.63 -4.42 -6.31
C ARG A 36 0.28 -3.35 -5.71
N LEU A 37 0.73 -3.52 -4.47
CA LEU A 37 1.68 -2.59 -3.85
C LEU A 37 3.06 -2.65 -4.50
N CYS A 38 3.53 -3.82 -4.94
CA CYS A 38 4.71 -3.94 -5.80
C CYS A 38 4.54 -3.14 -7.09
N ALA A 39 3.40 -3.26 -7.78
CA ALA A 39 3.14 -2.50 -9.00
C ALA A 39 3.11 -0.98 -8.76
N LEU A 40 2.51 -0.53 -7.65
CA LEU A 40 2.54 0.89 -7.26
C LEU A 40 3.94 1.38 -6.91
N ALA A 41 4.77 0.52 -6.31
CA ALA A 41 6.16 0.84 -6.01
C ALA A 41 6.98 1.03 -7.29
N SER A 42 6.80 0.15 -8.27
CA SER A 42 7.43 0.30 -9.60
C SER A 42 7.00 1.57 -10.33
N LEU A 43 5.82 2.12 -10.01
CA LEU A 43 5.32 3.39 -10.54
C LEU A 43 5.74 4.62 -9.71
N GLY A 44 6.52 4.44 -8.63
CA GLY A 44 6.96 5.51 -7.74
C GLY A 44 5.88 6.05 -6.80
N LYS A 45 4.69 5.43 -6.75
CA LYS A 45 3.54 5.90 -5.95
C LYS A 45 3.63 5.49 -4.48
N VAL A 46 4.39 4.44 -4.19
CA VAL A 46 4.75 4.02 -2.83
C VAL A 46 6.21 3.63 -2.79
N ARG A 47 6.85 3.70 -1.62
CA ARG A 47 8.22 3.28 -1.38
C ARG A 47 8.22 1.98 -0.59
N TRP A 48 8.98 0.99 -1.04
CA TRP A 48 9.21 -0.25 -0.30
C TRP A 48 10.02 0.00 0.97
N LEU A 49 9.54 -0.51 2.11
CA LEU A 49 10.23 -0.40 3.40
C LEU A 49 10.83 -1.73 3.89
N GLY A 50 10.48 -2.85 3.27
CA GLY A 50 10.99 -4.17 3.66
C GLY A 50 9.94 -5.11 4.23
N GLU A 51 10.38 -6.34 4.46
CA GLU A 51 9.64 -7.33 5.22
C GLU A 51 10.02 -7.24 6.70
N GLN A 52 9.04 -7.24 7.60
CA GLN A 52 9.25 -7.21 9.05
C GLN A 52 8.49 -8.35 9.72
N VAL A 53 9.13 -8.99 10.70
CA VAL A 53 8.46 -9.97 11.56
C VAL A 53 7.64 -9.21 12.60
N GLY A 54 6.35 -9.52 12.69
CA GLY A 54 5.46 -8.86 13.65
C GLY A 54 5.87 -9.15 15.10
N PRO A 55 5.81 -8.15 16.01
CA PRO A 55 6.42 -8.25 17.34
C PRO A 55 5.71 -9.20 18.32
N HIS A 56 4.42 -9.54 18.12
CA HIS A 56 3.65 -10.24 19.16
C HIS A 56 2.74 -11.40 18.70
N ILE A 57 2.41 -11.55 17.40
CA ILE A 57 1.49 -12.59 16.93
C ILE A 57 1.90 -13.14 15.56
N GLY A 58 3.09 -13.77 15.50
CA GLY A 58 3.53 -14.66 14.42
C GLY A 58 3.14 -14.24 12.99
N GLY A 59 4.09 -13.73 12.22
CA GLY A 59 3.88 -13.49 10.81
C GLY A 59 4.86 -12.50 10.22
N THR A 60 5.08 -12.65 8.92
CA THR A 60 5.86 -11.71 8.11
C THR A 60 4.92 -10.67 7.53
N TYR A 61 5.29 -9.41 7.61
CA TYR A 61 4.58 -8.29 7.02
C TYR A 61 5.46 -7.64 5.98
N ALA A 62 4.89 -7.29 4.84
CA ALA A 62 5.53 -6.44 3.85
C ALA A 62 5.01 -5.01 4.04
N SER A 63 5.90 -4.01 4.07
CA SER A 63 5.55 -2.63 4.39
C SER A 63 5.95 -1.66 3.28
N TRP A 64 5.08 -0.67 3.05
CA TRP A 64 5.31 0.43 2.11
C TRP A 64 4.91 1.77 2.73
N GLU A 65 5.48 2.85 2.22
CA GLU A 65 5.13 4.22 2.56
C GLU A 65 4.62 4.96 1.32
N ILE A 66 3.53 5.72 1.43
CA ILE A 66 3.07 6.55 0.31
C ILE A 66 4.08 7.66 0.01
N THR A 67 4.32 7.91 -1.28
CA THR A 67 5.17 9.02 -1.73
C THR A 67 4.33 10.26 -2.03
N GLU A 68 4.97 11.41 -2.22
CA GLU A 68 4.30 12.63 -2.70
C GLU A 68 3.58 12.40 -4.04
N GLN A 69 4.20 11.65 -4.96
CA GLN A 69 3.58 11.26 -6.22
C GLN A 69 2.33 10.40 -6.02
N GLY A 70 2.38 9.46 -5.06
CA GLY A 70 1.21 8.65 -4.68
C GLY A 70 0.08 9.49 -4.12
N LEU A 71 0.40 10.47 -3.27
CA LEU A 71 -0.57 11.42 -2.72
C LEU A 71 -1.20 12.29 -3.83
N ALA A 72 -0.40 12.83 -4.74
CA ALA A 72 -0.90 13.61 -5.87
C ALA A 72 -1.81 12.77 -6.79
N SER A 73 -1.41 11.52 -7.09
CA SER A 73 -2.23 10.58 -7.85
C SER A 73 -3.57 10.29 -7.16
N LEU A 74 -3.57 10.15 -5.83
CA LEU A 74 -4.79 9.97 -5.04
C LEU A 74 -5.71 11.19 -5.12
N GLN A 75 -5.16 12.40 -4.97
CA GLN A 75 -5.92 13.64 -5.08
C GLN A 75 -6.57 13.79 -6.45
N ALA A 76 -5.83 13.53 -7.53
CA ALA A 76 -6.36 13.59 -8.89
C ALA A 76 -7.55 12.62 -9.10
N MET A 77 -7.47 11.40 -8.56
CA MET A 77 -8.56 10.42 -8.64
C MET A 77 -9.80 10.82 -7.82
N THR A 78 -9.60 11.48 -6.68
CA THR A 78 -10.70 11.98 -5.84
C THR A 78 -11.40 13.15 -6.51
N SER A 79 -10.65 14.10 -7.06
CA SER A 79 -11.21 15.26 -7.76
C SER A 79 -11.96 14.86 -9.04
N ALA A 80 -11.47 13.85 -9.76
CA ALA A 80 -12.16 13.31 -10.94
C ALA A 80 -13.47 12.55 -10.62
N SER A 81 -13.72 12.22 -9.36
CA SER A 81 -14.98 11.60 -8.92
C SER A 81 -16.00 12.61 -8.40
N ALA A 82 -15.63 13.87 -8.24
CA ALA A 82 -16.47 14.94 -7.71
C ALA A 82 -16.95 15.93 -8.79
N ALA A 83 -16.52 15.75 -10.05
CA ALA A 83 -16.95 16.48 -11.23
C ALA A 83 -17.95 15.64 -12.03
#